data_AF-A0A2K1KP35-F1
#
_entry.id   AF-A0A2K1KP35-F1
#
_cell.length_a   1.000
_cell.length_b   1.000
_cell.length_c   1.000
_cell.angle_alpha   90.00
_cell.angle_beta   90.00
_cell.angle_gamma   90.00
#
_symmetry.space_group_name_H-M   'P 1'
#
loop_
_entity.id
_entity.type
_entity.pdbx_description
1 polymer ?
#
loop_
_entity_poly.entity_id
_entity_poly.type
_entity_poly.pdbx_seq_one_letter_code
_entity_poly.pdbx_strand_id
1 'polypeptide(L)'
;MKKKAIRDRRTAIKQAMVEEEKRSTNSMLQIHNQWRSIMRSAKLKEQREDIDWLSKKHVHQVEVKDRVIGLYQMQMDESEAQYHAAQIKHLTMLDILIDLHHLGTMKMEEQFSEQLKSLEDSFVTERKLMTTGTEKQKKELKDIIAAMREEAEEIISERKQYFESSREELKSKNIVEYNMLKLSLEAGLEELERRIDHTHQSYLATTEANTVSFKNLVAKDEVVSRVIEQRMRNLIQLHEKLSYWRVRMINQGFVLHKNSRLQTPNNNKEWDTTNKKVKDEKEYLLSHYIHLKRLLDRIQHHEHNYLKEVSKNVLEAKNILLQKLTAVQRVQIMARRVARLETEHEKIFPFDPLHCSAIPLVPGVVLEQELDGDALVKRAERKNELGVGFLLKPGLLEAEPKAPAAEIGNKRFHWASWAVSDAGDEVEEINCMINFDKRFNKVKLDTLAIQMERNRLSKENTKLANGLRNYLNSATIPEHIKKQHNILVFLGEEDNLKPKQTLCYLFQAVHKKLKSPRMKPPPVYRPPPVKTPTYVEEF
;
A
#
# COMPACT_ATOMS: atom_id res chain seq x y z
N MET A 1 -138.26 -116.83 16.34
CA MET A 1 -137.86 -115.89 17.40
C MET A 1 -136.39 -116.01 17.83
N LYS A 2 -135.99 -116.87 18.78
CA LYS A 2 -134.68 -116.80 19.50
C LYS A 2 -133.42 -116.57 18.63
N LYS A 3 -133.28 -117.22 17.46
CA LYS A 3 -132.12 -117.04 16.56
C LYS A 3 -131.99 -115.63 15.93
N LYS A 4 -133.06 -114.82 15.87
CA LYS A 4 -133.00 -113.44 15.36
C LYS A 4 -132.37 -112.51 16.41
N ALA A 5 -132.93 -112.47 17.62
CA ALA A 5 -132.45 -111.64 18.72
C ALA A 5 -130.96 -111.86 19.08
N ILE A 6 -130.43 -113.09 18.94
CA ILE A 6 -129.00 -113.37 19.12
C ILE A 6 -128.15 -112.73 18.01
N ARG A 7 -128.64 -112.70 16.77
CA ARG A 7 -128.00 -112.07 15.61
C ARG A 7 -128.04 -110.55 15.73
N ASP A 8 -129.19 -110.01 16.15
CA ASP A 8 -129.41 -108.58 16.39
C ASP A 8 -128.52 -108.08 17.55
N ARG A 9 -128.42 -108.84 18.66
CA ARG A 9 -127.49 -108.53 19.76
C ARG A 9 -126.02 -108.63 19.35
N ARG A 10 -125.65 -109.56 18.47
CA ARG A 10 -124.27 -109.69 17.95
C ARG A 10 -123.91 -108.59 16.96
N THR A 11 -124.88 -108.03 16.22
CA THR A 11 -124.66 -106.84 15.38
C THR A 11 -124.59 -105.57 16.21
N ALA A 12 -125.45 -105.41 17.23
CA ALA A 12 -125.36 -104.30 18.19
C ALA A 12 -124.00 -104.27 18.94
N ILE A 13 -123.48 -105.42 19.38
CA ILE A 13 -122.14 -105.51 20.00
C ILE A 13 -121.04 -105.11 18.99
N LYS A 14 -121.15 -105.54 17.72
CA LYS A 14 -120.20 -105.11 16.67
C LYS A 14 -120.29 -103.62 16.35
N GLN A 15 -121.49 -103.04 16.36
CA GLN A 15 -121.69 -101.61 16.17
C GLN A 15 -121.11 -100.81 17.34
N ALA A 16 -121.37 -101.23 18.58
CA ALA A 16 -120.77 -100.65 19.78
C ALA A 16 -119.24 -100.72 19.73
N MET A 17 -118.65 -101.86 19.33
CA MET A 17 -117.21 -102.03 19.17
C MET A 17 -116.63 -101.11 18.08
N VAL A 18 -117.26 -100.99 16.91
CA VAL A 18 -116.82 -100.08 15.84
C VAL A 18 -117.03 -98.61 16.22
N GLU A 19 -118.04 -98.29 17.03
CA GLU A 19 -118.20 -96.97 17.61
C GLU A 19 -117.15 -96.69 18.69
N GLU A 20 -116.75 -97.68 19.49
CA GLU A 20 -115.68 -97.58 20.47
C GLU A 20 -114.32 -97.38 19.80
N GLU A 21 -114.02 -98.12 18.72
CA GLU A 21 -112.86 -97.89 17.84
C GLU A 21 -112.86 -96.47 17.25
N LYS A 22 -114.02 -95.97 16.78
CA LYS A 22 -114.17 -94.60 16.26
C LYS A 22 -114.04 -93.53 17.35
N ARG A 23 -114.58 -93.77 18.55
CA ARG A 23 -114.44 -92.87 19.70
C ARG A 23 -112.98 -92.85 20.19
N SER A 24 -112.31 -93.99 20.22
CA SER A 24 -110.90 -94.15 20.57
C SER A 24 -109.99 -93.44 19.57
N THR A 25 -110.15 -93.68 18.27
CA THR A 25 -109.37 -92.99 17.22
C THR A 25 -109.63 -91.48 17.16
N ASN A 26 -110.88 -91.04 17.28
CA ASN A 26 -111.19 -89.61 17.38
C ASN A 26 -110.62 -88.97 18.67
N SER A 27 -110.70 -89.67 19.80
CA SER A 27 -110.08 -89.23 21.06
C SER A 27 -108.56 -89.11 20.91
N MET A 28 -107.89 -90.10 20.30
CA MET A 28 -106.46 -90.07 20.03
C MET A 28 -106.06 -88.91 19.10
N LEU A 29 -106.88 -88.59 18.09
CA LEU A 29 -106.67 -87.42 17.23
C LEU A 29 -106.89 -86.09 17.97
N GLN A 30 -107.90 -86.01 18.85
CA GLN A 30 -108.13 -84.85 19.71
C GLN A 30 -106.95 -84.65 20.69
N ILE A 31 -106.50 -85.72 21.35
CA ILE A 31 -105.33 -85.75 22.24
C ILE A 31 -104.06 -85.34 21.48
N HIS A 32 -103.79 -85.88 20.29
CA HIS A 32 -102.67 -85.44 19.47
C HIS A 32 -102.76 -83.97 19.05
N ASN A 33 -103.95 -83.45 18.74
CA ASN A 33 -104.12 -82.06 18.37
C ASN A 33 -104.00 -81.11 19.57
N GLN A 34 -104.44 -81.53 20.76
CA GLN A 34 -104.18 -80.84 22.02
C GLN A 34 -102.68 -80.84 22.34
N TRP A 35 -101.98 -81.98 22.27
CA TRP A 35 -100.52 -82.05 22.44
C TRP A 35 -99.77 -81.21 21.41
N ARG A 36 -100.17 -81.20 20.13
CA ARG A 36 -99.61 -80.31 19.10
C ARG A 36 -99.89 -78.83 19.37
N SER A 37 -100.98 -78.50 20.05
CA SER A 37 -101.25 -77.13 20.50
C SER A 37 -100.34 -76.76 21.68
N ILE A 38 -100.28 -77.62 22.71
CA ILE A 38 -99.44 -77.46 23.91
C ILE A 38 -97.96 -77.35 23.53
N MET A 39 -97.42 -78.30 22.76
CA MET A 39 -96.01 -78.30 22.34
C MET A 39 -95.65 -77.07 21.48
N ARG A 40 -96.54 -76.64 20.57
CA ARG A 40 -96.32 -75.38 19.83
C ARG A 40 -96.37 -74.17 20.76
N SER A 41 -97.29 -74.11 21.72
CA SER A 41 -97.36 -73.01 22.69
C SER A 41 -96.14 -72.98 23.63
N ALA A 42 -95.58 -74.14 23.97
CA ALA A 42 -94.36 -74.26 24.76
C ALA A 42 -93.14 -73.80 23.96
N LYS A 43 -92.93 -74.32 22.73
CA LYS A 43 -91.79 -73.91 21.90
C LYS A 43 -91.86 -72.44 21.48
N LEU A 44 -93.07 -71.90 21.28
CA LEU A 44 -93.29 -70.46 21.05
C LEU A 44 -93.04 -69.58 22.29
N LYS A 45 -93.10 -70.13 23.51
CA LYS A 45 -92.66 -69.41 24.72
C LYS A 45 -91.14 -69.41 24.84
N GLU A 46 -90.53 -70.60 24.76
CA GLU A 46 -89.07 -70.79 24.75
C GLU A 46 -88.41 -69.87 23.70
N GLN A 47 -88.89 -69.87 22.45
CA GLN A 47 -88.37 -69.00 21.40
C GLN A 47 -88.60 -67.49 21.65
N ARG A 48 -89.64 -67.10 22.41
CA ARG A 48 -89.85 -65.69 22.80
C ARG A 48 -88.91 -65.29 23.93
N GLU A 49 -88.63 -66.20 24.86
CA GLU A 49 -87.67 -66.01 25.96
C GLU A 49 -86.23 -65.94 25.40
N ASP A 50 -85.88 -66.78 24.42
CA ASP A 50 -84.63 -66.69 23.66
C ASP A 50 -84.49 -65.34 22.93
N ILE A 51 -85.54 -64.90 22.22
CA ILE A 51 -85.55 -63.62 21.48
C ILE A 51 -85.45 -62.42 22.44
N ASP A 52 -86.14 -62.46 23.58
CA ASP A 52 -86.07 -61.43 24.62
C ASP A 52 -84.68 -61.36 25.27
N TRP A 53 -84.06 -62.51 25.57
CA TRP A 53 -82.68 -62.56 26.07
C TRP A 53 -81.66 -62.04 25.03
N LEU A 54 -81.78 -62.46 23.77
CA LEU A 54 -80.93 -61.96 22.67
C LEU A 54 -81.13 -60.45 22.47
N SER A 55 -82.36 -59.96 22.51
CA SER A 55 -82.69 -58.53 22.42
C SER A 55 -82.03 -57.74 23.55
N LYS A 56 -82.23 -58.15 24.81
CA LYS A 56 -81.59 -57.53 26.00
C LYS A 56 -80.06 -57.54 25.91
N LYS A 57 -79.47 -58.65 25.47
CA LYS A 57 -78.03 -58.77 25.23
C LYS A 57 -77.54 -57.82 24.14
N HIS A 58 -78.28 -57.66 23.05
CA HIS A 58 -77.92 -56.75 21.96
C HIS A 58 -78.10 -55.28 22.36
N VAL A 59 -79.16 -54.91 23.08
CA VAL A 59 -79.32 -53.55 23.65
C VAL A 59 -78.15 -53.21 24.56
N HIS A 60 -77.78 -54.10 25.49
CA HIS A 60 -76.61 -53.88 26.35
C HIS A 60 -75.29 -53.77 25.56
N GLN A 61 -75.11 -54.57 24.49
CA GLN A 61 -73.96 -54.44 23.60
C GLN A 61 -73.94 -53.12 22.82
N VAL A 62 -75.10 -52.57 22.46
CA VAL A 62 -75.23 -51.23 21.86
C VAL A 62 -74.86 -50.18 22.88
N GLU A 63 -75.44 -50.18 24.09
CA GLU A 63 -75.06 -49.26 25.17
C GLU A 63 -73.55 -49.26 25.49
N VAL A 64 -72.91 -50.45 25.51
CA VAL A 64 -71.46 -50.56 25.72
C VAL A 64 -70.69 -49.92 24.57
N LYS A 65 -71.12 -50.12 23.32
CA LYS A 65 -70.51 -49.49 22.15
C LYS A 65 -70.73 -47.99 22.14
N ASP A 66 -71.91 -47.50 22.47
CA ASP A 66 -72.24 -46.07 22.50
C ASP A 66 -71.41 -45.34 23.56
N ARG A 67 -71.21 -45.96 24.74
CA ARG A 67 -70.26 -45.46 25.76
C ARG A 67 -68.83 -45.41 25.24
N VAL A 68 -68.37 -46.41 24.49
CA VAL A 68 -67.03 -46.44 23.89
C VAL A 68 -66.89 -45.42 22.75
N ILE A 69 -67.92 -45.22 21.94
CA ILE A 69 -67.97 -44.18 20.89
C ILE A 69 -67.90 -42.79 21.53
N GLY A 70 -68.65 -42.53 22.61
CA GLY A 70 -68.58 -41.28 23.35
C GLY A 70 -67.19 -41.00 23.95
N LEU A 71 -66.53 -42.04 24.49
CA LEU A 71 -65.14 -41.92 24.95
C LEU A 71 -64.17 -41.61 23.80
N TYR A 72 -64.33 -42.24 22.63
CA TYR A 72 -63.52 -41.92 21.46
C TYR A 72 -63.80 -40.51 20.92
N GLN A 73 -65.05 -40.03 20.93
CA GLN A 73 -65.39 -38.66 20.56
C GLN A 73 -64.67 -37.66 21.47
N MET A 74 -64.76 -37.82 22.79
CA MET A 74 -64.03 -36.97 23.75
C MET A 74 -62.50 -37.01 23.56
N GLN A 75 -61.94 -38.17 23.16
CA GLN A 75 -60.51 -38.29 22.84
C GLN A 75 -60.13 -37.61 21.51
N MET A 76 -61.00 -37.64 20.49
CA MET A 76 -60.81 -36.89 19.26
C MET A 76 -60.86 -35.38 19.56
N ASP A 77 -61.91 -34.91 20.25
CA ASP A 77 -62.08 -33.51 20.66
C ASP A 77 -60.87 -32.99 21.45
N GLU A 78 -60.35 -33.78 22.41
CA GLU A 78 -59.15 -33.41 23.15
C GLU A 78 -57.91 -33.37 22.22
N SER A 79 -57.76 -34.32 21.30
CA SER A 79 -56.62 -34.35 20.36
C SER A 79 -56.65 -33.18 19.36
N GLU A 80 -57.82 -32.76 18.90
CA GLU A 80 -58.01 -31.60 18.02
C GLU A 80 -57.74 -30.30 18.79
N ALA A 81 -58.23 -30.18 20.03
CA ALA A 81 -57.92 -29.06 20.91
C ALA A 81 -56.41 -28.97 21.22
N GLN A 82 -55.73 -30.10 21.43
CA GLN A 82 -54.27 -30.16 21.60
C GLN A 82 -53.54 -29.76 20.30
N TYR A 83 -54.00 -30.23 19.13
CA TYR A 83 -53.46 -29.87 17.82
C TYR A 83 -53.56 -28.37 17.55
N HIS A 84 -54.75 -27.77 17.71
CA HIS A 84 -54.95 -26.33 17.54
C HIS A 84 -54.13 -25.52 18.56
N ALA A 85 -54.04 -25.95 19.81
CA ALA A 85 -53.20 -25.30 20.82
C ALA A 85 -51.69 -25.40 20.48
N ALA A 86 -51.24 -26.46 19.81
CA ALA A 86 -49.87 -26.58 19.30
C ALA A 86 -49.65 -25.70 18.05
N GLN A 87 -50.60 -25.67 17.12
CA GLN A 87 -50.57 -24.84 15.92
C GLN A 87 -50.51 -23.34 16.26
N ILE A 88 -51.35 -22.87 17.19
CA ILE A 88 -51.33 -21.47 17.66
C ILE A 88 -49.98 -21.13 18.29
N LYS A 89 -49.44 -22.01 19.15
CA LYS A 89 -48.10 -21.82 19.75
C LYS A 89 -47.00 -21.75 18.70
N HIS A 90 -47.05 -22.62 17.69
CA HIS A 90 -46.10 -22.63 16.58
C HIS A 90 -46.15 -21.32 15.78
N LEU A 91 -47.35 -20.83 15.43
CA LEU A 91 -47.52 -19.55 14.76
C LEU A 91 -46.95 -18.40 15.61
N THR A 92 -47.32 -18.29 16.89
CA THR A 92 -46.76 -17.23 17.78
C THR A 92 -45.24 -17.33 17.97
N MET A 93 -44.64 -18.51 17.81
CA MET A 93 -43.18 -18.68 17.83
C MET A 93 -42.54 -18.23 16.52
N LEU A 94 -43.20 -18.44 15.37
CA LEU A 94 -42.78 -17.88 14.09
C LEU A 94 -42.91 -16.36 14.09
N ASP A 95 -43.98 -15.79 14.64
CA ASP A 95 -44.16 -14.34 14.75
C ASP A 95 -43.02 -13.70 15.56
N ILE A 96 -42.68 -14.27 16.73
CA ILE A 96 -41.54 -13.84 17.56
C ILE A 96 -40.19 -14.00 16.82
N LEU A 97 -40.03 -15.05 16.02
CA LEU A 97 -38.83 -15.27 15.22
C LEU A 97 -38.72 -14.25 14.08
N ILE A 98 -39.84 -13.90 13.43
CA ILE A 98 -39.94 -12.87 12.39
C ILE A 98 -39.60 -11.49 12.98
N ASP A 99 -40.16 -11.13 14.14
CA ASP A 99 -39.81 -9.90 14.88
C ASP A 99 -38.30 -9.83 15.20
N LEU A 100 -37.72 -10.93 15.65
CA LEU A 100 -36.27 -11.03 15.93
C LEU A 100 -35.42 -10.89 14.67
N HIS A 101 -35.88 -11.43 13.53
CA HIS A 101 -35.20 -11.24 12.24
C HIS A 101 -35.32 -9.80 11.75
N HIS A 102 -36.49 -9.15 11.84
CA HIS A 102 -36.66 -7.74 11.48
C HIS A 102 -35.78 -6.83 12.35
N LEU A 103 -35.75 -7.05 13.67
CA LEU A 103 -34.85 -6.32 14.58
C LEU A 103 -33.36 -6.53 14.22
N GLY A 104 -33.00 -7.76 13.83
CA GLY A 104 -31.66 -8.09 13.35
C GLY A 104 -31.29 -7.33 12.07
N THR A 105 -32.15 -7.36 11.06
CA THR A 105 -31.96 -6.68 9.77
C THR A 105 -31.90 -5.17 9.95
N MET A 106 -32.85 -4.55 10.65
CA MET A 106 -32.84 -3.10 10.92
C MET A 106 -31.56 -2.65 11.63
N LYS A 107 -31.04 -3.45 12.56
CA LYS A 107 -29.78 -3.14 13.24
C LYS A 107 -28.57 -3.28 12.30
N MET A 108 -28.55 -4.27 11.40
CA MET A 108 -27.50 -4.38 10.39
C MET A 108 -27.55 -3.18 9.42
N GLU A 109 -28.74 -2.77 8.97
CA GLU A 109 -28.96 -1.58 8.14
C GLU A 109 -28.51 -0.30 8.84
N GLU A 110 -28.84 -0.12 10.12
CA GLU A 110 -28.38 1.00 10.95
C GLU A 110 -26.83 1.05 10.98
N GLN A 111 -26.19 -0.09 11.28
CA GLN A 111 -24.73 -0.22 11.34
C GLN A 111 -24.05 0.00 9.98
N PHE A 112 -24.62 -0.50 8.88
CA PHE A 112 -24.12 -0.20 7.53
C PHE A 112 -24.29 1.29 7.19
N SER A 113 -25.39 1.93 7.61
CA SER A 113 -25.59 3.37 7.40
C SER A 113 -24.62 4.23 8.21
N GLU A 114 -24.27 3.82 9.43
CA GLU A 114 -23.28 4.47 10.28
C GLU A 114 -21.87 4.34 9.70
N GLN A 115 -21.50 3.13 9.24
CA GLN A 115 -20.23 2.87 8.55
C GLN A 115 -20.11 3.68 7.25
N LEU A 116 -21.18 3.74 6.44
CA LEU A 116 -21.20 4.49 5.19
C LEU A 116 -21.04 6.00 5.43
N LYS A 117 -21.74 6.57 6.42
CA LYS A 117 -21.57 7.98 6.82
C LYS A 117 -20.16 8.27 7.34
N SER A 118 -19.63 7.41 8.21
CA SER A 118 -18.26 7.56 8.75
C SER A 118 -17.20 7.50 7.63
N LEU A 119 -17.43 6.65 6.62
CA LEU A 119 -16.57 6.57 5.44
C LEU A 119 -16.72 7.81 4.53
N GLU A 120 -17.94 8.29 4.30
CA GLU A 120 -18.22 9.53 3.56
C GLU A 120 -17.57 10.75 4.24
N ASP A 121 -17.73 10.92 5.56
CA ASP A 121 -17.06 11.96 6.35
C ASP A 121 -15.53 11.84 6.27
N SER A 122 -14.98 10.62 6.26
CA SER A 122 -13.53 10.42 6.08
C SER A 122 -13.05 10.86 4.70
N PHE A 123 -13.75 10.52 3.61
CA PHE A 123 -13.42 11.00 2.27
C PHE A 123 -13.64 12.50 2.10
N VAL A 124 -14.67 13.08 2.73
CA VAL A 124 -14.94 14.52 2.71
C VAL A 124 -13.86 15.29 3.47
N THR A 125 -13.36 14.77 4.59
CA THR A 125 -12.25 15.38 5.34
C THR A 125 -10.90 15.20 4.65
N GLU A 126 -10.58 14.02 4.12
CA GLU A 126 -9.39 13.79 3.29
C GLU A 126 -9.39 14.72 2.06
N ARG A 127 -10.50 14.78 1.32
CA ARG A 127 -10.63 15.67 0.15
C ARG A 127 -10.41 17.14 0.51
N LYS A 128 -10.95 17.62 1.65
CA LYS A 128 -10.71 18.98 2.16
C LYS A 128 -9.25 19.22 2.52
N LEU A 129 -8.57 18.26 3.14
CA LEU A 129 -7.13 18.35 3.46
C LEU A 129 -6.27 18.35 2.19
N MET A 130 -6.61 17.53 1.19
CA MET A 130 -5.91 17.48 -0.09
C MET A 130 -6.11 18.75 -0.93
N THR A 131 -7.33 19.32 -0.97
CA THR A 131 -7.56 20.60 -1.67
C THR A 131 -6.86 21.75 -0.96
N THR A 132 -6.98 21.88 0.37
CA THR A 132 -6.32 22.98 1.11
C THR A 132 -4.79 22.84 1.10
N GLY A 133 -4.25 21.61 1.14
CA GLY A 133 -2.82 21.34 1.00
C GLY A 133 -2.27 21.71 -0.38
N THR A 134 -2.97 21.33 -1.45
CA THR A 134 -2.58 21.69 -2.82
C THR A 134 -2.77 23.17 -3.12
N GLU A 135 -3.78 23.83 -2.54
CA GLU A 135 -3.95 25.29 -2.59
C GLU A 135 -2.81 26.02 -1.86
N LYS A 136 -2.40 25.53 -0.68
CA LYS A 136 -1.25 26.07 0.08
C LYS A 136 0.05 25.93 -0.71
N GLN A 137 0.35 24.74 -1.24
CA GLN A 137 1.52 24.51 -2.11
C GLN A 137 1.49 25.38 -3.38
N LYS A 138 0.32 25.51 -4.02
CA LYS A 138 0.13 26.37 -5.19
C LYS A 138 0.29 27.86 -4.86
N LYS A 139 0.00 28.27 -3.62
CA LYS A 139 0.32 29.62 -3.15
C LYS A 139 1.82 29.77 -2.88
N GLU A 140 2.44 28.87 -2.13
CA GLU A 140 3.89 28.88 -1.84
C GLU A 140 4.73 28.94 -3.12
N LEU A 141 4.39 28.14 -4.14
CA LEU A 141 5.04 28.18 -5.45
C LEU A 141 4.82 29.50 -6.20
N LYS A 142 3.64 30.13 -6.08
CA LYS A 142 3.39 31.47 -6.65
C LYS A 142 4.18 32.56 -5.93
N ASP A 143 4.23 32.50 -4.60
CA ASP A 143 4.92 33.47 -3.76
C ASP A 143 6.44 33.38 -4.02
N ILE A 144 7.01 32.18 -4.21
CA ILE A 144 8.39 31.96 -4.69
C ILE A 144 8.59 32.50 -6.11
N ILE A 145 7.67 32.23 -7.05
CA ILE A 145 7.76 32.74 -8.43
C ILE A 145 7.66 34.28 -8.47
N ALA A 146 6.99 34.91 -7.51
CA ALA A 146 6.96 36.37 -7.37
C ALA A 146 8.30 36.90 -6.87
N ALA A 147 8.84 36.35 -5.78
CA ALA A 147 10.16 36.73 -5.26
C ALA A 147 11.28 36.56 -6.31
N MET A 148 11.31 35.43 -7.02
CA MET A 148 12.28 35.19 -8.10
C MET A 148 12.12 36.14 -9.32
N ARG A 149 10.98 36.81 -9.47
CA ARG A 149 10.79 37.87 -10.48
C ARG A 149 11.26 39.21 -9.96
N GLU A 150 10.98 39.52 -8.70
CA GLU A 150 11.45 40.72 -8.01
C GLU A 150 12.99 40.76 -7.99
N GLU A 151 13.66 39.69 -7.53
CA GLU A 151 15.12 39.52 -7.59
C GLU A 151 15.66 39.68 -9.03
N ALA A 152 14.96 39.13 -10.03
CA ALA A 152 15.39 39.24 -11.43
C ALA A 152 15.22 40.67 -11.99
N GLU A 153 14.17 41.38 -11.60
CA GLU A 153 13.94 42.78 -11.97
C GLU A 153 14.91 43.73 -11.27
N GLU A 154 15.26 43.46 -10.00
CA GLU A 154 16.34 44.14 -9.27
C GLU A 154 17.69 43.93 -9.97
N ILE A 155 18.09 42.68 -10.25
CA ILE A 155 19.35 42.38 -10.97
C ILE A 155 19.38 43.02 -12.37
N ILE A 156 18.23 43.13 -13.06
CA ILE A 156 18.12 43.86 -14.33
C ILE A 156 18.24 45.38 -14.12
N SER A 157 17.69 45.93 -13.04
CA SER A 157 17.80 47.34 -12.66
C SER A 157 19.24 47.71 -12.31
N GLU A 158 19.90 46.95 -11.44
CA GLU A 158 21.32 47.11 -11.10
C GLU A 158 22.19 47.10 -12.35
N ARG A 159 22.03 46.09 -13.23
CA ARG A 159 22.83 45.99 -14.47
C ARG A 159 22.64 47.18 -15.40
N LYS A 160 21.43 47.77 -15.46
CA LYS A 160 21.20 49.03 -16.19
C LYS A 160 21.92 50.19 -15.52
N GLN A 161 21.79 50.35 -14.20
CA GLN A 161 22.46 51.41 -13.44
C GLN A 161 24.00 51.32 -13.54
N TYR A 162 24.58 50.12 -13.44
CA TYR A 162 26.00 49.88 -13.66
C TYR A 162 26.45 50.22 -15.08
N PHE A 163 25.65 49.88 -16.10
CA PHE A 163 25.94 50.25 -17.49
C PHE A 163 25.84 51.77 -17.71
N GLU A 164 24.84 52.43 -17.14
CA GLU A 164 24.66 53.88 -17.22
C GLU A 164 25.79 54.62 -16.49
N SER A 165 26.13 54.22 -15.26
CA SER A 165 27.29 54.73 -14.51
C SER A 165 28.60 54.53 -15.29
N SER A 166 28.85 53.33 -15.83
CA SER A 166 30.04 53.06 -16.67
C SER A 166 30.09 53.94 -17.92
N ARG A 167 28.93 54.19 -18.55
CA ARG A 167 28.79 55.09 -19.71
C ARG A 167 29.04 56.55 -19.33
N GLU A 168 28.64 56.99 -18.14
CA GLU A 168 28.87 58.36 -17.66
C GLU A 168 30.31 58.57 -17.18
N GLU A 169 30.91 57.56 -16.54
CA GLU A 169 32.35 57.52 -16.27
C GLU A 169 33.17 57.63 -17.55
N LEU A 170 32.81 56.91 -18.62
CA LEU A 170 33.49 57.00 -19.91
C LEU A 170 33.30 58.37 -20.58
N LYS A 171 32.11 58.98 -20.51
CA LYS A 171 31.92 60.38 -20.93
C LYS A 171 32.85 61.31 -20.13
N SER A 172 32.88 61.16 -18.80
CA SER A 172 33.66 62.00 -17.89
C SER A 172 35.16 61.87 -18.15
N LYS A 173 35.67 60.64 -18.30
CA LYS A 173 37.06 60.36 -18.68
C LYS A 173 37.40 60.98 -20.03
N ASN A 174 36.56 60.81 -21.06
CA ASN A 174 36.76 61.45 -22.36
C ASN A 174 36.77 62.98 -22.29
N ILE A 175 35.92 63.60 -21.45
CA ILE A 175 35.89 65.06 -21.23
C ILE A 175 37.16 65.52 -20.50
N VAL A 176 37.63 64.77 -19.50
CA VAL A 176 38.89 65.06 -18.78
C VAL A 176 40.10 64.89 -19.70
N GLU A 177 40.17 63.81 -20.49
CA GLU A 177 41.23 63.58 -21.48
C GLU A 177 41.24 64.67 -22.56
N TYR A 178 40.07 65.07 -23.08
CA TYR A 178 39.94 66.19 -24.00
C TYR A 178 40.43 67.51 -23.38
N ASN A 179 40.04 67.81 -22.12
CA ASN A 179 40.49 69.00 -21.42
C ASN A 179 42.00 68.97 -21.09
N MET A 180 42.56 67.81 -20.76
CA MET A 180 43.99 67.63 -20.52
C MET A 180 44.81 67.77 -21.81
N LEU A 181 44.32 67.22 -22.93
CA LEU A 181 44.91 67.43 -24.25
C LEU A 181 44.82 68.90 -24.66
N LYS A 182 43.68 69.55 -24.43
CA LYS A 182 43.47 70.98 -24.66
C LYS A 182 44.49 71.82 -23.87
N LEU A 183 44.60 71.61 -22.55
CA LEU A 183 45.57 72.31 -21.70
C LEU A 183 47.02 72.05 -22.12
N SER A 184 47.34 70.82 -22.57
CA SER A 184 48.66 70.47 -23.10
C SER A 184 48.97 71.20 -24.41
N LEU A 185 47.98 71.36 -25.29
CA LEU A 185 48.11 72.15 -26.53
C LEU A 185 48.17 73.66 -26.26
N GLU A 186 47.41 74.17 -25.29
CA GLU A 186 47.45 75.58 -24.85
C GLU A 186 48.82 75.91 -24.21
N ALA A 187 49.32 75.10 -23.27
CA ALA A 187 50.67 75.26 -22.72
C ALA A 187 51.78 75.08 -23.78
N GLY A 188 51.54 74.21 -24.77
CA GLY A 188 52.42 74.07 -25.94
C GLY A 188 52.45 75.33 -26.80
N LEU A 189 51.30 75.96 -27.05
CA LEU A 189 51.19 77.25 -27.76
C LEU A 189 51.87 78.37 -26.97
N GLU A 190 51.65 78.47 -25.65
CA GLU A 190 52.37 79.42 -24.78
C GLU A 190 53.89 79.22 -24.83
N GLU A 191 54.39 77.99 -24.94
CA GLU A 191 55.82 77.70 -25.08
C GLU A 191 56.36 78.05 -26.48
N LEU A 192 55.54 77.95 -27.53
CA LEU A 192 55.88 78.48 -28.85
C LEU A 192 55.94 80.01 -28.82
N GLU A 193 54.94 80.66 -28.22
CA GLU A 193 54.82 82.12 -28.09
C GLU A 193 55.96 82.70 -27.25
N ARG A 194 56.20 82.17 -26.04
CA ARG A 194 57.34 82.57 -25.20
C ARG A 194 58.70 82.33 -25.86
N ARG A 195 58.84 81.34 -26.76
CA ARG A 195 60.06 81.14 -27.56
C ARG A 195 60.16 82.11 -28.75
N ILE A 196 59.04 82.50 -29.35
CA ILE A 196 59.01 83.57 -30.37
C ILE A 196 59.41 84.89 -29.71
N ASP A 197 58.82 85.25 -28.57
CA ASP A 197 59.20 86.43 -27.80
C ASP A 197 60.65 86.39 -27.35
N HIS A 198 61.15 85.27 -26.83
CA HIS A 198 62.55 85.16 -26.42
C HIS A 198 63.52 85.29 -27.60
N THR A 199 63.22 84.68 -28.76
CA THR A 199 64.06 84.83 -29.96
C THR A 199 63.95 86.23 -30.57
N HIS A 200 62.80 86.90 -30.47
CA HIS A 200 62.63 88.29 -30.88
C HIS A 200 63.39 89.25 -29.94
N GLN A 201 63.26 89.11 -28.62
CA GLN A 201 64.02 89.88 -27.63
C GLN A 201 65.53 89.64 -27.77
N SER A 202 65.96 88.39 -27.99
CA SER A 202 67.35 88.05 -28.25
C SER A 202 67.87 88.66 -29.56
N TYR A 203 67.04 88.69 -30.62
CA TYR A 203 67.36 89.37 -31.88
C TYR A 203 67.46 90.90 -31.69
N LEU A 204 66.55 91.53 -30.94
CA LEU A 204 66.62 92.94 -30.60
C LEU A 204 67.88 93.24 -29.79
N ALA A 205 68.12 92.53 -28.68
CA ALA A 205 69.33 92.70 -27.87
C ALA A 205 70.62 92.45 -28.67
N THR A 206 70.63 91.48 -29.59
CA THR A 206 71.78 91.20 -30.46
C THR A 206 71.96 92.27 -31.54
N THR A 207 70.90 92.85 -32.08
CA THR A 207 70.99 93.96 -33.05
C THR A 207 71.32 95.29 -32.39
N GLU A 208 70.85 95.55 -31.16
CA GLU A 208 71.32 96.66 -30.32
C GLU A 208 72.80 96.49 -29.96
N ALA A 209 73.21 95.31 -29.44
CA ALA A 209 74.61 95.03 -29.14
C ALA A 209 75.50 95.12 -30.39
N ASN A 210 75.01 94.69 -31.56
CA ASN A 210 75.74 94.83 -32.82
C ASN A 210 75.78 96.27 -33.35
N THR A 211 74.73 97.09 -33.20
CA THR A 211 74.79 98.50 -33.60
C THR A 211 75.67 99.32 -32.65
N VAL A 212 75.70 98.98 -31.35
CA VAL A 212 76.64 99.54 -30.37
C VAL A 212 78.06 99.07 -30.64
N SER A 213 78.29 97.79 -30.95
CA SER A 213 79.62 97.28 -31.30
C SER A 213 80.12 97.86 -32.62
N PHE A 214 79.26 98.06 -33.62
CA PHE A 214 79.59 98.70 -34.89
C PHE A 214 79.96 100.18 -34.70
N LYS A 215 79.19 100.95 -33.91
CA LYS A 215 79.56 102.32 -33.51
C LYS A 215 80.93 102.36 -32.81
N ASN A 216 81.17 101.41 -31.89
CA ASN A 216 82.45 101.28 -31.19
C ASN A 216 83.60 100.76 -32.09
N LEU A 217 83.32 100.02 -33.17
CA LEU A 217 84.30 99.61 -34.17
C LEU A 217 84.65 100.77 -35.10
N VAL A 218 83.67 101.52 -35.61
CA VAL A 218 83.91 102.72 -36.43
C VAL A 218 84.80 103.73 -35.69
N ALA A 219 84.50 103.99 -34.41
CA ALA A 219 85.33 104.85 -33.56
C ALA A 219 86.74 104.29 -33.29
N LYS A 220 86.93 102.97 -33.41
CA LYS A 220 88.25 102.32 -33.27
C LYS A 220 89.01 102.24 -34.59
N ASP A 221 88.36 101.98 -35.71
CA ASP A 221 88.97 101.95 -37.05
C ASP A 221 89.52 103.31 -37.45
N GLU A 222 88.88 104.41 -37.03
CA GLU A 222 89.43 105.77 -37.19
C GLU A 222 90.80 105.92 -36.50
N VAL A 223 91.02 105.24 -35.37
CA VAL A 223 92.29 105.23 -34.62
C VAL A 223 93.26 104.17 -35.15
N VAL A 224 92.74 102.99 -35.46
CA VAL A 224 93.50 101.79 -35.85
C VAL A 224 94.03 101.91 -37.27
N SER A 225 93.31 102.52 -38.22
CA SER A 225 93.83 102.76 -39.59
C SER A 225 95.15 103.54 -39.56
N ARG A 226 95.21 104.61 -38.74
CA ARG A 226 96.42 105.44 -38.54
C ARG A 226 97.61 104.66 -37.94
N VAL A 227 97.36 103.54 -37.27
CA VAL A 227 98.40 102.68 -36.64
C VAL A 227 98.75 101.47 -37.51
N ILE A 228 97.80 100.92 -38.28
CA ILE A 228 98.03 99.80 -39.19
C ILE A 228 99.01 100.19 -40.29
N GLU A 229 98.88 101.38 -40.91
CA GLU A 229 99.84 101.84 -41.94
C GLU A 229 101.31 101.82 -41.45
N GLN A 230 101.54 102.12 -40.17
CA GLN A 230 102.87 102.09 -39.56
C GLN A 230 103.33 100.66 -39.25
N ARG A 231 102.43 99.78 -38.80
CA ARG A 231 102.73 98.38 -38.45
C ARG A 231 102.89 97.46 -39.65
N MET A 232 102.15 97.71 -40.74
CA MET A 232 102.14 96.91 -41.98
C MET A 232 103.55 96.73 -42.56
N ARG A 233 104.35 97.81 -42.58
CA ARG A 233 105.73 97.82 -43.10
C ARG A 233 106.70 96.97 -42.26
N ASN A 234 106.47 96.86 -40.95
CA ASN A 234 107.35 96.11 -40.05
C ASN A 234 106.99 94.62 -39.94
N LEU A 235 105.76 94.23 -40.28
CA LEU A 235 105.30 92.84 -40.21
C LEU A 235 106.01 91.94 -41.24
N ILE A 236 106.26 92.47 -42.44
CA ILE A 236 106.86 91.75 -43.58
C ILE A 236 108.26 91.21 -43.21
N GLN A 237 109.13 92.07 -42.65
CA GLN A 237 110.52 91.73 -42.30
C GLN A 237 110.68 90.70 -41.17
N LEU A 238 109.60 90.40 -40.42
CA LEU A 238 109.59 89.38 -39.37
C LEU A 238 109.00 88.04 -39.87
N HIS A 239 108.17 88.07 -40.91
CA HIS A 239 107.55 86.87 -41.47
C HIS A 239 108.59 85.92 -42.10
N GLU A 240 109.54 86.48 -42.85
CA GLU A 240 110.61 85.74 -43.55
C GLU A 240 111.58 85.02 -42.60
N LYS A 241 111.80 85.57 -41.39
CA LYS A 241 112.70 84.97 -40.38
C LYS A 241 112.06 83.79 -39.65
N LEU A 242 110.73 83.70 -39.66
CA LEU A 242 109.96 82.70 -38.90
C LEU A 242 109.63 81.44 -39.73
N SER A 243 109.70 81.52 -41.07
CA SER A 243 109.60 80.37 -41.96
C SER A 243 110.86 79.48 -41.91
N TYR A 244 112.06 80.07 -41.93
CA TYR A 244 113.35 79.37 -41.92
C TYR A 244 113.49 78.38 -40.75
N TRP A 245 113.15 78.80 -39.53
CA TRP A 245 113.25 77.94 -38.34
C TRP A 245 112.17 76.86 -38.26
N ARG A 246 111.03 77.04 -38.93
CA ARG A 246 109.89 76.10 -38.89
C ARG A 246 110.18 74.79 -39.64
N VAL A 247 110.95 74.84 -40.73
CA VAL A 247 111.36 73.65 -41.51
C VAL A 247 112.40 72.81 -40.76
N ARG A 248 113.23 73.43 -39.91
CA ARG A 248 114.36 72.78 -39.23
C ARG A 248 113.97 71.88 -38.06
N MET A 249 112.81 72.08 -37.42
CA MET A 249 112.38 71.29 -36.26
C MET A 249 111.82 69.90 -36.59
N ILE A 250 111.46 69.61 -37.84
CA ILE A 250 110.70 68.39 -38.20
C ILE A 250 111.61 67.15 -38.40
N ASN A 251 112.90 67.34 -38.65
CA ASN A 251 113.78 66.27 -39.17
C ASN A 251 114.68 65.57 -38.12
N GLN A 252 114.55 65.86 -36.81
CA GLN A 252 115.27 65.14 -35.75
C GLN A 252 114.44 65.01 -34.46
N GLY A 253 114.06 63.79 -34.09
CA GLY A 253 113.34 63.49 -32.84
C GLY A 253 112.80 62.06 -32.76
N PHE A 254 113.54 61.15 -32.13
CA PHE A 254 113.20 59.73 -31.97
C PHE A 254 113.42 59.27 -30.50
N VAL A 255 113.03 58.03 -30.20
CA VAL A 255 113.26 57.24 -28.95
C VAL A 255 112.40 57.55 -27.70
N LEU A 256 111.98 56.47 -27.01
CA LEU A 256 111.39 56.34 -25.64
C LEU A 256 109.91 56.81 -25.48
N HIS A 257 108.99 56.16 -24.73
CA HIS A 257 108.93 54.91 -23.93
C HIS A 257 107.42 54.64 -23.55
N LYS A 258 106.90 53.53 -22.99
CA LYS A 258 107.35 52.17 -22.58
C LYS A 258 106.09 51.23 -22.46
N ASN A 259 106.26 49.91 -22.33
CA ASN A 259 105.15 48.91 -22.17
C ASN A 259 104.59 48.81 -20.73
N SER A 260 103.28 48.56 -20.55
CA SER A 260 102.70 47.64 -19.51
C SER A 260 101.15 47.59 -19.39
N ARG A 261 100.47 46.80 -20.25
CA ARG A 261 99.45 45.79 -19.84
C ARG A 261 98.83 45.04 -21.03
N LEU A 262 98.87 43.71 -20.98
CA LEU A 262 98.06 42.82 -21.82
C LEU A 262 96.83 42.40 -21.01
N GLN A 263 95.63 42.67 -21.53
CA GLN A 263 94.39 42.04 -21.06
C GLN A 263 93.35 42.08 -22.19
N THR A 264 93.15 40.94 -22.86
CA THR A 264 92.36 40.80 -24.09
C THR A 264 90.86 40.60 -23.79
N PRO A 265 89.96 41.54 -24.12
CA PRO A 265 88.56 41.47 -23.68
C PRO A 265 87.65 40.47 -24.43
N ASN A 266 88.19 39.66 -25.34
CA ASN A 266 87.39 38.87 -26.29
C ASN A 266 86.96 37.50 -25.71
N ASN A 267 87.91 36.68 -25.24
CA ASN A 267 87.64 35.30 -24.82
C ASN A 267 86.50 35.18 -23.78
N ASN A 268 86.44 36.07 -22.78
CA ASN A 268 85.42 35.98 -21.73
C ASN A 268 83.99 36.03 -22.31
N LYS A 269 83.73 36.82 -23.36
CA LYS A 269 82.39 36.93 -23.96
C LYS A 269 81.95 35.65 -24.65
N GLU A 270 82.89 34.90 -25.22
CA GLU A 270 82.65 33.59 -25.83
C GLU A 270 82.40 32.51 -24.76
N TRP A 271 83.15 32.55 -23.65
CA TRP A 271 82.89 31.70 -22.49
C TRP A 271 81.57 32.02 -21.77
N ASP A 272 81.19 33.30 -21.65
CA ASP A 272 79.93 33.71 -21.03
C ASP A 272 78.72 33.31 -21.89
N THR A 273 78.80 33.49 -23.22
CA THR A 273 77.70 33.14 -24.13
C THR A 273 77.54 31.64 -24.34
N THR A 274 78.61 30.85 -24.31
CA THR A 274 78.54 29.38 -24.31
C THR A 274 78.00 28.84 -22.98
N ASN A 275 78.50 29.31 -21.83
CA ASN A 275 77.96 28.93 -20.52
C ASN A 275 76.50 29.35 -20.34
N LYS A 276 76.06 30.47 -20.94
CA LYS A 276 74.65 30.86 -20.93
C LYS A 276 73.78 29.86 -21.69
N LYS A 277 74.13 29.51 -22.94
CA LYS A 277 73.37 28.50 -23.72
C LYS A 277 73.23 27.18 -22.97
N VAL A 278 74.30 26.68 -22.36
CA VAL A 278 74.28 25.44 -21.57
C VAL A 278 73.38 25.55 -20.32
N LYS A 279 73.25 26.73 -19.72
CA LYS A 279 72.26 26.97 -18.65
C LYS A 279 70.83 27.03 -19.18
N ASP A 280 70.59 27.78 -20.25
CA ASP A 280 69.27 27.95 -20.87
C ASP A 280 68.72 26.57 -21.34
N GLU A 281 69.57 25.74 -21.96
CA GLU A 281 69.25 24.34 -22.34
C GLU A 281 68.99 23.44 -21.13
N LYS A 282 69.80 23.55 -20.06
CA LYS A 282 69.61 22.80 -18.81
C LYS A 282 68.29 23.17 -18.12
N GLU A 283 67.93 24.44 -18.08
CA GLU A 283 66.68 24.92 -17.47
C GLU A 283 65.46 24.52 -18.32
N TYR A 284 65.58 24.53 -19.65
CA TYR A 284 64.58 23.98 -20.56
C TYR A 284 64.34 22.47 -20.32
N LEU A 285 65.41 21.67 -20.27
CA LEU A 285 65.32 20.23 -19.99
C LEU A 285 64.78 19.94 -18.58
N LEU A 286 65.17 20.73 -17.57
CA LEU A 286 64.66 20.61 -16.21
C LEU A 286 63.16 20.97 -16.14
N SER A 287 62.72 22.01 -16.85
CA SER A 287 61.31 22.39 -16.97
C SER A 287 60.49 21.28 -17.64
N HIS A 288 61.00 20.69 -18.72
CA HIS A 288 60.36 19.56 -19.39
C HIS A 288 60.30 18.31 -18.49
N TYR A 289 61.38 17.99 -17.76
CA TYR A 289 61.39 16.91 -16.77
C TYR A 289 60.36 17.14 -15.64
N ILE A 290 60.27 18.36 -15.11
CA ILE A 290 59.26 18.72 -14.09
C ILE A 290 57.84 18.63 -14.65
N HIS A 291 57.61 19.02 -15.91
CA HIS A 291 56.32 18.86 -16.57
C HIS A 291 55.94 17.38 -16.76
N LEU A 292 56.88 16.56 -17.27
CA LEU A 292 56.68 15.12 -17.47
C LEU A 292 56.47 14.39 -16.14
N LYS A 293 57.21 14.76 -15.09
CA LYS A 293 56.99 14.23 -13.74
C LYS A 293 55.59 14.58 -13.24
N ARG A 294 55.14 15.83 -13.38
CA ARG A 294 53.76 16.23 -13.03
C ARG A 294 52.69 15.50 -13.87
N LEU A 295 52.98 15.08 -15.09
CA LEU A 295 52.10 14.20 -15.88
C LEU A 295 52.04 12.79 -15.30
N LEU A 296 53.20 12.18 -15.02
CA LEU A 296 53.30 10.86 -14.41
C LEU A 296 52.63 10.83 -13.02
N ASP A 297 52.89 11.83 -12.18
CA ASP A 297 52.25 12.00 -10.87
C ASP A 297 50.72 12.07 -11.04
N ARG A 298 50.21 12.87 -11.99
CA ARG A 298 48.76 12.96 -12.28
C ARG A 298 48.16 11.63 -12.72
N ILE A 299 48.84 10.89 -13.61
CA ILE A 299 48.38 9.57 -14.08
C ILE A 299 48.35 8.58 -12.90
N GLN A 300 49.40 8.54 -12.07
CA GLN A 300 49.43 7.67 -10.89
C GLN A 300 48.32 8.00 -9.88
N HIS A 301 48.02 9.28 -9.66
CA HIS A 301 46.89 9.70 -8.81
C HIS A 301 45.53 9.37 -9.44
N HIS A 302 45.40 9.49 -10.77
CA HIS A 302 44.18 9.08 -11.50
C HIS A 302 43.93 7.57 -11.34
N GLU A 303 44.90 6.73 -11.70
CA GLU A 303 44.78 5.27 -11.60
C GLU A 303 44.56 4.80 -10.15
N HIS A 304 45.22 5.43 -9.18
CA HIS A 304 44.98 5.13 -7.76
C HIS A 304 43.56 5.46 -7.32
N ASN A 305 43.03 6.64 -7.70
CA ASN A 305 41.67 7.04 -7.37
C ASN A 305 40.62 6.19 -8.09
N TYR A 306 40.84 5.89 -9.37
CA TYR A 306 39.97 5.02 -10.17
C TYR A 306 39.93 3.60 -9.59
N LEU A 307 41.09 3.00 -9.26
CA LEU A 307 41.16 1.69 -8.63
C LEU A 307 40.47 1.67 -7.25
N LYS A 308 40.62 2.74 -6.47
CA LYS A 308 39.95 2.92 -5.17
C LYS A 308 38.42 3.02 -5.32
N GLU A 309 37.94 3.75 -6.33
CA GLU A 309 36.51 3.88 -6.64
C GLU A 309 35.92 2.56 -7.16
N VAL A 310 36.57 1.90 -8.12
CA VAL A 310 36.16 0.57 -8.61
C VAL A 310 36.16 -0.46 -7.46
N SER A 311 37.17 -0.46 -6.59
CA SER A 311 37.24 -1.33 -5.42
C SER A 311 36.08 -1.08 -4.44
N LYS A 312 35.76 0.18 -4.17
CA LYS A 312 34.59 0.57 -3.37
C LYS A 312 33.29 0.08 -4.01
N ASN A 313 33.08 0.34 -5.30
CA ASN A 313 31.85 0.02 -6.01
C ASN A 313 31.63 -1.52 -6.09
N VAL A 314 32.70 -2.29 -6.28
CA VAL A 314 32.68 -3.76 -6.19
C VAL A 314 32.35 -4.25 -4.78
N LEU A 315 32.87 -3.60 -3.73
CA LEU A 315 32.55 -3.94 -2.34
C LEU A 315 31.09 -3.60 -1.98
N GLU A 316 30.56 -2.47 -2.44
CA GLU A 316 29.16 -2.09 -2.25
C GLU A 316 28.21 -3.04 -3.00
N ALA A 317 28.49 -3.36 -4.26
CA ALA A 317 27.73 -4.36 -5.02
C ALA A 317 27.76 -5.75 -4.34
N LYS A 318 28.92 -6.18 -3.86
CA LYS A 318 29.07 -7.42 -3.07
C LYS A 318 28.23 -7.39 -1.78
N ASN A 319 28.22 -6.26 -1.07
CA ASN A 319 27.43 -6.11 0.16
C ASN A 319 25.92 -6.16 -0.13
N ILE A 320 25.44 -5.52 -1.20
CA ILE A 320 24.04 -5.60 -1.65
C ILE A 320 23.66 -7.04 -2.03
N LEU A 321 24.53 -7.76 -2.74
CA LEU A 321 24.31 -9.17 -3.08
C LEU A 321 24.28 -10.08 -1.84
N LEU A 322 25.14 -9.83 -0.83
CA LEU A 322 25.10 -10.54 0.45
C LEU A 322 23.84 -10.23 1.25
N GLN A 323 23.36 -8.98 1.26
CA GLN A 323 22.06 -8.63 1.86
C GLN A 323 20.91 -9.39 1.18
N LYS A 324 20.84 -9.39 -0.15
CA LYS A 324 19.86 -10.19 -0.92
C LYS A 324 19.97 -11.69 -0.61
N LEU A 325 21.18 -12.23 -0.54
CA LEU A 325 21.42 -13.63 -0.18
C LEU A 325 20.87 -13.98 1.22
N THR A 326 21.15 -13.16 2.24
CA THR A 326 20.63 -13.40 3.60
C THR A 326 19.10 -13.26 3.68
N ALA A 327 18.49 -12.37 2.90
CA ALA A 327 17.04 -12.27 2.79
C ALA A 327 16.43 -13.54 2.18
N VAL A 328 16.96 -14.03 1.05
CA VAL A 328 16.51 -15.26 0.41
C VAL A 328 16.72 -16.48 1.32
N GLN A 329 17.86 -16.58 2.02
CA GLN A 329 18.11 -17.63 3.00
C GLN A 329 17.11 -17.60 4.16
N ARG A 330 16.78 -16.41 4.69
CA ARG A 330 15.74 -16.26 5.74
C ARG A 330 14.38 -16.73 5.25
N VAL A 331 13.96 -16.31 4.04
CA VAL A 331 12.70 -16.77 3.43
C VAL A 331 12.71 -18.28 3.23
N GLN A 332 13.80 -18.87 2.73
CA GLN A 332 13.91 -20.31 2.52
C GLN A 332 13.85 -21.10 3.84
N ILE A 333 14.47 -20.61 4.91
CA ILE A 333 14.41 -21.21 6.25
C ILE A 333 12.99 -21.11 6.83
N MET A 334 12.30 -19.98 6.65
CA MET A 334 10.90 -19.83 7.04
C MET A 334 9.99 -20.80 6.26
N ALA A 335 10.12 -20.85 4.94
CA ALA A 335 9.38 -21.77 4.08
C ALA A 335 9.59 -23.24 4.50
N ARG A 336 10.84 -23.68 4.72
CA ARG A 336 11.16 -25.03 5.24
C ARG A 336 10.58 -25.30 6.64
N ARG A 337 10.37 -24.27 7.46
CA ARG A 337 9.76 -24.40 8.80
C ARG A 337 8.23 -24.48 8.72
N VAL A 338 7.60 -23.73 7.82
CA VAL A 338 6.16 -23.84 7.52
C VAL A 338 5.84 -25.20 6.87
N ALA A 339 6.70 -25.66 5.96
CA ALA A 339 6.63 -26.97 5.29
C ALA A 339 6.66 -28.20 6.22
N ARG A 340 6.94 -28.01 7.52
CA ARG A 340 6.86 -29.05 8.57
C ARG A 340 5.51 -29.09 9.30
N LEU A 341 4.65 -28.09 9.12
CA LEU A 341 3.37 -27.92 9.83
C LEU A 341 2.15 -28.12 8.92
N GLU A 342 2.31 -27.91 7.62
CA GLU A 342 1.32 -28.24 6.59
C GLU A 342 1.21 -29.75 6.35
N THR A 343 0.03 -30.19 5.92
CA THR A 343 -0.34 -31.60 5.77
C THR A 343 0.33 -32.27 4.57
N GLU A 344 0.41 -33.60 4.53
CA GLU A 344 0.97 -34.31 3.36
C GLU A 344 0.20 -33.99 2.07
N HIS A 345 -1.12 -33.79 2.14
CA HIS A 345 -1.95 -33.34 1.00
C HIS A 345 -1.46 -32.00 0.45
N GLU A 346 -1.15 -31.02 1.31
CA GLU A 346 -0.70 -29.68 0.92
C GLU A 346 0.75 -29.65 0.41
N LYS A 347 1.54 -30.68 0.70
CA LYS A 347 2.89 -30.87 0.14
C LYS A 347 2.84 -31.49 -1.26
N ILE A 348 1.89 -32.39 -1.50
CA ILE A 348 1.69 -33.06 -2.79
C ILE A 348 0.94 -32.14 -3.76
N PHE A 349 -0.09 -31.44 -3.28
CA PHE A 349 -0.93 -30.51 -4.04
C PHE A 349 -0.95 -29.11 -3.37
N PRO A 350 0.08 -28.27 -3.57
CA PRO A 350 0.17 -26.97 -2.91
C PRO A 350 -0.82 -25.91 -3.39
N PHE A 351 -1.42 -26.09 -4.58
CA PHE A 351 -2.14 -25.05 -5.32
C PHE A 351 -3.52 -25.47 -5.86
N ASP A 352 -3.88 -26.75 -5.81
CA ASP A 352 -5.15 -27.25 -6.36
C ASP A 352 -6.34 -27.00 -5.42
N PRO A 353 -7.48 -26.48 -5.91
CA PRO A 353 -8.67 -26.21 -5.11
C PRO A 353 -9.52 -27.47 -4.83
N LEU A 354 -8.86 -28.60 -4.54
CA LEU A 354 -9.51 -29.91 -4.34
C LEU A 354 -9.25 -30.48 -2.94
N HIS A 355 -9.84 -29.81 -1.94
CA HIS A 355 -10.84 -30.49 -1.10
C HIS A 355 -11.75 -29.48 -0.38
N CYS A 356 -12.86 -29.11 -1.02
CA CYS A 356 -14.07 -29.00 -0.22
C CYS A 356 -14.41 -30.43 0.21
N SER A 357 -14.14 -30.79 1.47
CA SER A 357 -14.78 -31.97 2.04
C SER A 357 -16.28 -31.72 2.01
N ALA A 358 -17.04 -32.63 1.41
CA ALA A 358 -18.48 -32.43 1.23
C ALA A 358 -19.11 -32.15 2.60
N ILE A 359 -19.68 -30.95 2.75
CA ILE A 359 -20.43 -30.57 3.95
C ILE A 359 -21.49 -31.67 4.13
N PRO A 360 -21.60 -32.32 5.31
CA PRO A 360 -22.58 -33.37 5.50
C PRO A 360 -23.98 -32.82 5.22
N LEU A 361 -24.57 -33.24 4.09
CA LEU A 361 -25.88 -32.75 3.67
C LEU A 361 -26.91 -33.15 4.74
N VAL A 362 -27.44 -32.15 5.44
CA VAL A 362 -28.70 -32.29 6.18
C VAL A 362 -29.78 -32.49 5.12
N PRO A 363 -30.49 -33.64 5.09
CA PRO A 363 -31.50 -33.89 4.06
C PRO A 363 -32.65 -32.89 4.19
N GLY A 364 -32.93 -32.13 3.14
CA GLY A 364 -34.12 -31.25 3.08
C GLY A 364 -33.95 -29.89 2.39
N VAL A 365 -32.73 -29.46 2.06
CA VAL A 365 -32.52 -28.19 1.33
C VAL A 365 -32.05 -28.46 -0.10
N VAL A 366 -32.93 -28.21 -1.07
CA VAL A 366 -32.54 -28.01 -2.47
C VAL A 366 -32.12 -26.56 -2.62
N LEU A 367 -30.85 -26.32 -2.94
CA LEU A 367 -30.40 -25.07 -3.53
C LEU A 367 -30.32 -25.28 -5.04
N GLU A 368 -31.04 -24.45 -5.79
CA GLU A 368 -30.98 -24.47 -7.24
C GLU A 368 -29.60 -23.97 -7.71
N GLN A 369 -29.07 -24.56 -8.77
CA GLN A 369 -27.79 -24.13 -9.34
C GLN A 369 -28.02 -22.91 -10.23
N GLU A 370 -27.84 -21.71 -9.69
CA GLU A 370 -27.64 -20.52 -10.53
C GLU A 370 -26.37 -20.72 -11.36
N LEU A 371 -26.54 -20.80 -12.69
CA LEU A 371 -25.46 -21.00 -13.65
C LEU A 371 -24.92 -19.63 -14.07
N ASP A 372 -23.85 -19.18 -13.39
CA ASP A 372 -23.15 -17.93 -13.70
C ASP A 372 -22.59 -17.91 -15.14
N GLY A 373 -23.36 -17.29 -16.04
CA GLY A 373 -23.05 -17.17 -17.45
C GLY A 373 -22.30 -15.88 -17.80
N ASP A 374 -21.04 -15.73 -17.37
CA ASP A 374 -20.22 -14.53 -17.68
C ASP A 374 -18.90 -14.84 -18.44
N ALA A 375 -18.88 -15.97 -19.17
CA ALA A 375 -17.73 -16.41 -19.96
C ALA A 375 -17.70 -15.91 -21.42
N LEU A 376 -18.68 -15.08 -21.86
CA LEU A 376 -18.97 -14.85 -23.27
C LEU A 376 -18.72 -13.43 -23.82
N VAL A 377 -18.26 -12.47 -23.01
CA VAL A 377 -18.08 -11.07 -23.46
C VAL A 377 -16.69 -10.78 -24.05
N LYS A 378 -15.62 -11.46 -23.61
CA LYS A 378 -14.22 -11.16 -24.03
C LYS A 378 -13.74 -11.82 -25.34
N ARG A 379 -14.64 -12.06 -26.32
CA ARG A 379 -14.27 -12.65 -27.63
C ARG A 379 -14.81 -11.90 -28.87
N ALA A 380 -15.32 -10.68 -28.71
CA ALA A 380 -16.01 -9.94 -29.78
C ALA A 380 -15.27 -8.68 -30.28
N GLU A 381 -13.93 -8.63 -30.24
CA GLU A 381 -13.20 -7.40 -30.62
C GLU A 381 -11.82 -7.62 -31.27
N ARG A 382 -11.76 -8.39 -32.38
CA ARG A 382 -10.65 -8.34 -33.35
C ARG A 382 -11.14 -8.51 -34.79
N LYS A 383 -10.52 -7.74 -35.70
CA LYS A 383 -10.70 -7.72 -37.17
C LYS A 383 -12.03 -7.13 -37.70
N ASN A 384 -12.07 -5.80 -37.77
CA ASN A 384 -12.18 -5.15 -39.08
C ASN A 384 -10.82 -4.51 -39.39
N GLU A 385 -10.37 -4.60 -40.63
CA GLU A 385 -9.08 -4.06 -41.11
C GLU A 385 -9.30 -3.02 -42.22
N LEU A 386 -8.25 -2.22 -42.48
CA LEU A 386 -8.06 -1.27 -43.59
C LEU A 386 -8.63 0.17 -43.41
N GLY A 387 -7.74 1.16 -43.56
CA GLY A 387 -8.12 2.53 -43.92
C GLY A 387 -7.33 3.68 -43.27
N VAL A 388 -6.21 4.08 -43.89
CA VAL A 388 -5.61 5.45 -43.89
C VAL A 388 -5.30 6.14 -42.53
N GLY A 389 -4.03 6.50 -42.28
CA GLY A 389 -3.68 7.25 -41.05
C GLY A 389 -2.19 7.60 -40.88
N PHE A 390 -1.59 8.28 -41.84
CA PHE A 390 -0.19 8.74 -41.79
C PHE A 390 0.03 9.80 -40.69
N LEU A 391 0.88 9.54 -39.67
CA LEU A 391 1.74 10.56 -39.05
C LEU A 391 2.84 10.01 -38.11
N LEU A 392 4.05 10.46 -38.39
CA LEU A 392 5.35 10.33 -37.72
C LEU A 392 5.38 10.18 -36.18
N LYS A 393 6.24 9.28 -35.69
CA LYS A 393 7.07 9.49 -34.48
C LYS A 393 8.56 9.22 -34.81
N PRO A 394 9.51 10.04 -34.34
CA PRO A 394 10.94 9.91 -34.65
C PRO A 394 11.72 9.14 -33.57
N GLY A 395 13.01 8.90 -33.82
CA GLY A 395 14.00 8.72 -32.74
C GLY A 395 14.48 7.28 -32.50
N LEU A 396 15.14 6.71 -33.50
CA LEU A 396 16.12 5.61 -33.38
C LEU A 396 16.92 5.63 -32.05
N LEU A 397 16.97 4.49 -31.34
CA LEU A 397 18.16 4.07 -30.60
C LEU A 397 18.18 2.53 -30.43
N GLU A 398 19.34 1.98 -30.82
CA GLU A 398 19.84 0.61 -30.83
C GLU A 398 19.14 -0.49 -29.99
N ALA A 399 18.89 -1.64 -30.62
CA ALA A 399 18.47 -2.88 -29.96
C ALA A 399 19.70 -3.74 -29.61
N GLU A 400 19.85 -4.11 -28.34
CA GLU A 400 20.92 -5.02 -27.89
C GLU A 400 20.74 -6.47 -28.38
N PRO A 401 21.84 -7.21 -28.62
CA PRO A 401 21.78 -8.57 -29.17
C PRO A 401 21.26 -9.60 -28.18
N LYS A 402 20.19 -10.32 -28.56
CA LYS A 402 19.58 -11.37 -27.75
C LYS A 402 20.50 -12.60 -27.66
N ALA A 403 21.07 -12.83 -26.47
CA ALA A 403 22.00 -13.93 -26.19
C ALA A 403 21.41 -15.33 -26.48
N PRO A 404 22.23 -16.33 -26.86
CA PRO A 404 21.74 -17.61 -27.36
C PRO A 404 21.07 -18.47 -26.27
N ALA A 405 19.97 -19.13 -26.63
CA ALA A 405 19.27 -20.06 -25.76
C ALA A 405 19.99 -21.43 -25.73
N ALA A 406 20.56 -21.79 -24.58
CA ALA A 406 21.05 -23.13 -24.31
C ALA A 406 19.93 -23.98 -23.67
N GLU A 407 19.46 -25.00 -24.38
CA GLU A 407 18.38 -25.88 -23.90
C GLU A 407 18.92 -27.02 -23.04
N ILE A 408 18.61 -26.99 -21.74
CA ILE A 408 18.84 -28.13 -20.83
C ILE A 408 17.60 -28.34 -19.96
N GLY A 409 16.89 -29.45 -20.18
CA GLY A 409 16.08 -30.10 -19.14
C GLY A 409 14.81 -29.39 -18.63
N ASN A 410 13.92 -28.96 -19.54
CA ASN A 410 12.49 -28.71 -19.28
C ASN A 410 12.10 -27.71 -18.15
N LYS A 411 13.04 -26.99 -17.55
CA LYS A 411 12.80 -25.82 -16.69
C LYS A 411 13.71 -24.68 -17.12
N ARG A 412 13.13 -23.72 -17.85
CA ARG A 412 13.82 -22.59 -18.48
C ARG A 412 14.37 -21.67 -17.39
N PHE A 413 15.66 -21.74 -17.11
CA PHE A 413 16.29 -20.98 -16.04
C PHE A 413 16.48 -19.52 -16.49
N HIS A 414 15.61 -18.62 -16.02
CA HIS A 414 15.62 -17.21 -16.41
C HIS A 414 16.37 -16.35 -15.41
N TRP A 415 17.15 -15.39 -15.91
CA TRP A 415 17.93 -14.42 -15.13
C TRP A 415 17.14 -13.12 -14.84
N ALA A 416 15.82 -13.12 -15.06
CA ALA A 416 14.96 -11.95 -14.95
C ALA A 416 14.52 -11.67 -13.50
N SER A 417 14.13 -10.41 -13.23
CA SER A 417 13.66 -10.00 -11.90
C SER A 417 12.13 -10.07 -11.72
N TRP A 418 11.41 -10.50 -12.75
CA TRP A 418 9.94 -10.60 -12.79
C TRP A 418 9.49 -12.05 -12.77
N ALA A 419 8.27 -12.29 -12.26
CA ALA A 419 7.68 -13.62 -12.24
C ALA A 419 7.16 -14.02 -13.62
N VAL A 420 7.13 -15.32 -13.86
CA VAL A 420 6.68 -15.92 -15.11
C VAL A 420 5.66 -17.01 -14.80
N SER A 421 4.59 -17.05 -15.58
CA SER A 421 3.50 -18.02 -15.46
C SER A 421 3.92 -19.41 -15.96
N ASP A 422 3.13 -20.44 -15.64
CA ASP A 422 3.35 -21.81 -16.17
C ASP A 422 3.26 -21.88 -17.71
N ALA A 423 2.69 -20.85 -18.36
CA ALA A 423 2.65 -20.71 -19.83
C ALA A 423 3.91 -20.05 -20.42
N GLY A 424 4.76 -19.41 -19.61
CA GLY A 424 5.93 -18.65 -20.05
C GLY A 424 5.71 -17.15 -20.24
N ASP A 425 4.48 -16.65 -20.03
CA ASP A 425 4.15 -15.22 -20.07
C ASP A 425 4.53 -14.51 -18.76
N GLU A 426 4.94 -13.24 -18.85
CA GLU A 426 5.30 -12.40 -17.69
C GLU A 426 4.08 -12.10 -16.81
N VAL A 427 4.26 -12.19 -15.49
CA VAL A 427 3.19 -11.99 -14.50
C VAL A 427 3.36 -10.63 -13.83
N GLU A 428 2.32 -9.80 -13.91
CA GLU A 428 2.26 -8.50 -13.22
C GLU A 428 2.54 -8.65 -11.72
N GLU A 429 3.25 -7.70 -11.11
CA GLU A 429 3.73 -7.82 -9.72
C GLU A 429 2.63 -8.12 -8.69
N ILE A 430 1.41 -7.62 -8.94
CA ILE A 430 0.21 -7.85 -8.13
C ILE A 430 -0.20 -9.33 -8.13
N ASN A 431 -0.07 -10.00 -9.27
CA ASN A 431 -0.55 -11.36 -9.50
C ASN A 431 0.44 -12.43 -9.03
N CYS A 432 1.71 -12.05 -8.78
CA CYS A 432 2.79 -12.95 -8.34
C CYS A 432 2.45 -13.80 -7.11
N MET A 433 1.68 -13.27 -6.16
CA MET A 433 1.40 -13.94 -4.87
C MET A 433 0.09 -14.73 -4.82
N ILE A 434 -0.75 -14.69 -5.86
CA ILE A 434 -2.09 -15.32 -5.87
C ILE A 434 -2.07 -16.79 -5.41
N ASN A 435 -1.08 -17.57 -5.83
CA ASN A 435 -0.96 -18.98 -5.44
C ASN A 435 -0.46 -19.20 -4.00
N PHE A 436 0.28 -18.24 -3.44
CA PHE A 436 0.57 -18.19 -1.99
C PHE A 436 -0.68 -17.79 -1.19
N ASP A 437 -1.43 -16.80 -1.65
CA ASP A 437 -2.62 -16.29 -0.96
C ASP A 437 -3.75 -17.32 -0.92
N LYS A 438 -3.98 -18.07 -2.01
CA LYS A 438 -4.88 -19.25 -2.01
C LYS A 438 -4.51 -20.24 -0.89
N ARG A 439 -3.22 -20.54 -0.76
CA ARG A 439 -2.68 -21.49 0.23
C ARG A 439 -2.81 -20.96 1.65
N PHE A 440 -2.52 -19.69 1.87
CA PHE A 440 -2.72 -18.99 3.14
C PHE A 440 -4.19 -18.97 3.55
N ASN A 441 -5.10 -18.66 2.62
CA ASN A 441 -6.54 -18.62 2.84
C ASN A 441 -7.10 -20.01 3.18
N LYS A 442 -6.63 -21.09 2.54
CA LYS A 442 -6.98 -22.48 2.93
C LYS A 442 -6.59 -22.75 4.39
N VAL A 443 -5.33 -22.56 4.75
CA VAL A 443 -4.85 -22.76 6.14
C VAL A 443 -5.63 -21.88 7.12
N LYS A 444 -6.02 -20.66 6.71
CA LYS A 444 -6.85 -19.78 7.53
C LYS A 444 -8.24 -20.37 7.78
N LEU A 445 -8.92 -20.91 6.76
CA LEU A 445 -10.21 -21.59 6.91
C LEU A 445 -10.09 -22.83 7.80
N ASP A 446 -9.06 -23.66 7.61
CA ASP A 446 -8.81 -24.86 8.42
C ASP A 446 -8.58 -24.49 9.91
N THR A 447 -7.83 -23.41 10.20
CA THR A 447 -7.68 -22.94 11.59
C THR A 447 -8.98 -22.43 12.21
N LEU A 448 -9.90 -21.85 11.41
CA LEU A 448 -11.21 -21.42 11.89
C LEU A 448 -12.13 -22.61 12.18
N ALA A 449 -12.15 -23.63 11.31
CA ALA A 449 -12.88 -24.87 11.53
C ALA A 449 -12.44 -25.58 12.82
N ILE A 450 -11.12 -25.72 13.02
CA ILE A 450 -10.52 -26.28 14.25
C ILE A 450 -10.91 -25.46 15.50
N GLN A 451 -10.97 -24.12 15.40
CA GLN A 451 -11.43 -23.27 16.49
C GLN A 451 -12.93 -23.44 16.79
N MET A 452 -13.77 -23.59 15.77
CA MET A 452 -15.21 -23.82 15.94
C MET A 452 -15.49 -25.16 16.64
N GLU A 453 -14.86 -26.26 16.20
CA GLU A 453 -15.01 -27.57 16.84
C GLU A 453 -14.38 -27.60 18.25
N ARG A 454 -13.23 -26.95 18.48
CA ARG A 454 -12.68 -26.77 19.83
C ARG A 454 -13.65 -26.01 20.75
N ASN A 455 -14.32 -24.97 20.25
CA ASN A 455 -15.31 -24.21 21.00
C ASN A 455 -16.59 -25.01 21.26
N ARG A 456 -17.00 -25.89 20.33
CA ARG A 456 -18.10 -26.84 20.50
C ARG A 456 -17.77 -27.88 21.58
N LEU A 457 -16.65 -28.59 21.44
CA LEU A 457 -16.19 -29.60 22.41
C LEU A 457 -15.97 -28.98 23.81
N SER A 458 -15.53 -27.72 23.90
CA SER A 458 -15.47 -26.98 25.17
C SER A 458 -16.86 -26.75 25.79
N LYS A 459 -17.87 -26.38 24.99
CA LYS A 459 -19.27 -26.25 25.43
C LYS A 459 -19.89 -27.60 25.84
N GLU A 460 -19.55 -28.68 25.14
CA GLU A 460 -20.01 -30.04 25.46
C GLU A 460 -19.34 -30.57 26.74
N ASN A 461 -18.03 -30.42 26.88
CA ASN A 461 -17.30 -30.82 28.09
C ASN A 461 -17.73 -30.00 29.33
N THR A 462 -17.97 -28.69 29.19
CA THR A 462 -18.52 -27.89 30.30
C THR A 462 -19.96 -28.26 30.68
N LYS A 463 -20.81 -28.66 29.72
CA LYS A 463 -22.12 -29.28 30.01
C LYS A 463 -21.95 -30.58 30.78
N LEU A 464 -21.08 -31.49 30.32
CA LEU A 464 -20.82 -32.79 30.97
C LEU A 464 -20.26 -32.62 32.39
N ALA A 465 -19.28 -31.73 32.58
CA ALA A 465 -18.71 -31.42 33.89
C ALA A 465 -19.75 -30.84 34.86
N ASN A 466 -20.69 -30.02 34.38
CA ASN A 466 -21.80 -29.51 35.20
C ASN A 466 -22.87 -30.59 35.46
N GLY A 467 -23.14 -31.48 34.51
CA GLY A 467 -23.98 -32.66 34.71
C GLY A 467 -23.43 -33.60 35.77
N LEU A 468 -22.12 -33.90 35.72
CA LEU A 468 -21.41 -34.70 36.72
C LEU A 468 -21.40 -34.01 38.10
N ARG A 469 -21.20 -32.70 38.18
CA ARG A 469 -21.34 -31.94 39.44
C ARG A 469 -22.75 -32.05 40.01
N ASN A 470 -23.79 -31.90 39.19
CA ASN A 470 -25.17 -32.01 39.64
C ASN A 470 -25.48 -33.44 40.11
N TYR A 471 -25.00 -34.46 39.40
CA TYR A 471 -25.11 -35.86 39.81
C TYR A 471 -24.42 -36.12 41.15
N LEU A 472 -23.17 -35.69 41.31
CA LEU A 472 -22.41 -35.83 42.56
C LEU A 472 -23.04 -35.06 43.73
N ASN A 473 -23.63 -33.89 43.48
CA ASN A 473 -24.41 -33.12 44.46
C ASN A 473 -25.78 -33.74 44.81
N SER A 474 -26.23 -34.75 44.05
CA SER A 474 -27.46 -35.51 44.34
C SER A 474 -27.18 -36.87 44.99
N ALA A 475 -26.06 -37.51 44.63
CA ALA A 475 -25.61 -38.79 45.19
C ALA A 475 -24.81 -38.62 46.51
N THR A 476 -24.18 -37.46 46.70
CA THR A 476 -23.54 -37.04 47.95
C THR A 476 -24.38 -35.90 48.53
N ILE A 477 -24.54 -35.82 49.86
CA ILE A 477 -25.21 -34.69 50.51
C ILE A 477 -24.16 -33.77 51.17
N PRO A 478 -23.53 -32.84 50.43
CA PRO A 478 -22.70 -31.81 51.03
C PRO A 478 -23.57 -30.77 51.75
N GLU A 479 -23.12 -30.29 52.91
CA GLU A 479 -23.94 -29.48 53.81
C GLU A 479 -24.46 -28.15 53.22
N HIS A 480 -23.85 -27.65 52.14
CA HIS A 480 -24.30 -26.42 51.48
C HIS A 480 -25.72 -26.53 50.92
N ILE A 481 -26.20 -27.73 50.59
CA ILE A 481 -27.54 -27.96 50.03
C ILE A 481 -28.64 -27.78 51.11
N LYS A 482 -28.33 -27.98 52.40
CA LYS A 482 -29.26 -27.71 53.53
C LYS A 482 -29.77 -26.25 53.57
N LYS A 483 -29.14 -25.32 52.82
CA LYS A 483 -29.54 -23.90 52.74
C LYS A 483 -30.32 -23.53 51.48
N GLN A 484 -30.37 -24.38 50.45
CA GLN A 484 -31.19 -24.14 49.26
C GLN A 484 -32.37 -25.12 49.26
N HIS A 485 -33.57 -24.59 49.49
CA HIS A 485 -34.78 -25.39 49.66
C HIS A 485 -35.12 -26.13 48.36
N ASN A 486 -35.04 -27.46 48.37
CA ASN A 486 -36.05 -28.36 47.79
C ASN A 486 -35.75 -29.84 48.14
N ILE A 487 -36.81 -30.61 48.40
CA ILE A 487 -36.84 -32.08 48.53
C ILE A 487 -35.87 -32.68 49.57
N LEU A 488 -36.17 -32.55 50.87
CA LEU A 488 -35.62 -33.46 51.90
C LEU A 488 -36.39 -33.45 53.25
N VAL A 489 -37.72 -33.47 53.24
CA VAL A 489 -38.52 -33.69 54.47
C VAL A 489 -39.76 -34.55 54.20
N PHE A 490 -40.09 -35.37 55.20
CA PHE A 490 -41.27 -36.23 55.38
C PHE A 490 -41.35 -37.56 54.63
N LEU A 491 -41.37 -38.61 55.46
CA LEU A 491 -41.90 -39.94 55.21
C LEU A 491 -43.43 -39.90 55.42
N GLY A 492 -44.18 -40.80 54.78
CA GLY A 492 -45.54 -41.16 55.21
C GLY A 492 -46.61 -41.10 54.13
N GLU A 493 -47.02 -42.30 53.71
CA GLU A 493 -48.33 -42.62 53.11
C GLU A 493 -48.64 -42.04 51.72
N GLU A 494 -49.69 -42.58 51.11
CA GLU A 494 -49.93 -42.53 49.67
C GLU A 494 -50.86 -41.38 49.28
N ASP A 495 -50.60 -40.70 48.16
CA ASP A 495 -51.70 -40.38 47.23
C ASP A 495 -51.23 -40.09 45.80
N ASN A 496 -52.01 -40.52 44.81
CA ASN A 496 -51.66 -40.45 43.38
C ASN A 496 -52.36 -39.26 42.68
N LEU A 497 -52.23 -38.05 43.24
CA LEU A 497 -52.79 -36.83 42.66
C LEU A 497 -51.73 -35.76 42.36
N LYS A 498 -51.71 -35.30 41.10
CA LYS A 498 -51.02 -34.07 40.66
C LYS A 498 -52.02 -32.91 40.56
N PRO A 499 -52.13 -32.03 41.57
CA PRO A 499 -52.94 -30.82 41.42
C PRO A 499 -52.25 -29.81 40.49
N LYS A 500 -53.03 -29.17 39.61
CA LYS A 500 -52.59 -27.97 38.88
C LYS A 500 -52.47 -26.81 39.87
N GLN A 501 -51.32 -26.12 39.90
CA GLN A 501 -51.23 -24.77 40.46
C GLN A 501 -50.55 -23.81 39.48
N THR A 502 -51.37 -23.08 38.75
CA THR A 502 -51.01 -21.85 38.05
C THR A 502 -50.87 -20.70 39.07
N LEU A 503 -50.13 -19.64 38.71
CA LEU A 503 -50.08 -18.33 39.39
C LEU A 503 -49.48 -18.27 40.82
N CYS A 504 -48.23 -17.77 40.90
CA CYS A 504 -47.88 -16.72 41.88
C CYS A 504 -46.57 -15.95 41.54
N TYR A 505 -45.60 -16.57 40.86
CA TYR A 505 -44.24 -16.01 40.72
C TYR A 505 -43.92 -15.24 39.42
N LEU A 506 -44.80 -14.32 38.98
CA LEU A 506 -44.48 -13.38 37.89
C LEU A 506 -44.50 -11.88 38.26
N PHE A 507 -44.77 -11.52 39.52
CA PHE A 507 -44.82 -10.11 39.94
C PHE A 507 -43.57 -9.55 40.66
N GLN A 508 -42.49 -10.33 40.78
CA GLN A 508 -41.25 -9.89 41.45
C GLN A 508 -39.97 -9.94 40.58
N ALA A 509 -40.06 -10.45 39.35
CA ALA A 509 -38.91 -10.52 38.42
C ALA A 509 -38.73 -9.27 37.54
N VAL A 510 -39.82 -8.56 37.22
CA VAL A 510 -39.81 -7.43 36.26
C VAL A 510 -39.08 -6.21 36.81
N HIS A 511 -39.31 -5.86 38.09
CA HIS A 511 -38.84 -4.60 38.67
C HIS A 511 -37.32 -4.51 38.94
N LYS A 512 -36.55 -5.56 38.59
CA LYS A 512 -35.09 -5.63 38.79
C LYS A 512 -34.27 -5.58 37.50
N LYS A 513 -34.89 -5.46 36.32
CA LYS A 513 -34.20 -5.28 35.02
C LYS A 513 -34.16 -3.84 34.48
N LEU A 514 -34.87 -2.90 35.10
CA LEU A 514 -34.76 -1.46 34.81
C LEU A 514 -33.68 -0.76 35.64
N LYS A 515 -32.42 -1.16 35.44
CA LYS A 515 -31.25 -0.31 35.72
C LYS A 515 -30.19 -0.53 34.64
N SER A 516 -29.99 0.51 33.82
CA SER A 516 -28.99 0.51 32.75
C SER A 516 -27.59 0.21 33.30
N PRO A 517 -26.80 -0.67 32.64
CA PRO A 517 -25.37 -0.76 32.91
C PRO A 517 -24.70 0.54 32.45
N ARG A 518 -24.17 1.33 33.39
CA ARG A 518 -23.31 2.48 33.05
C ARG A 518 -22.21 2.01 32.10
N MET A 519 -22.13 2.63 30.91
CA MET A 519 -21.02 2.39 30.01
C MET A 519 -19.69 2.64 30.74
N LYS A 520 -18.75 1.71 30.61
CA LYS A 520 -17.35 2.02 30.87
C LYS A 520 -16.85 2.83 29.66
N PRO A 521 -16.13 3.95 29.86
CA PRO A 521 -15.48 4.63 28.75
C PRO A 521 -14.44 3.72 28.08
N PRO A 522 -14.12 3.94 26.79
CA PRO A 522 -13.12 3.17 26.07
C PRO A 522 -11.72 3.33 26.70
N PRO A 523 -10.80 2.37 26.48
CA PRO A 523 -9.43 2.49 26.95
C PRO A 523 -8.74 3.69 26.29
N VAL A 524 -8.35 4.69 27.08
CA VAL A 524 -7.61 5.85 26.61
C VAL A 524 -6.26 5.40 26.06
N TYR A 525 -6.00 5.69 24.79
CA TYR A 525 -4.72 5.44 24.14
C TYR A 525 -3.65 6.30 24.81
N ARG A 526 -2.77 5.68 25.62
CA ARG A 526 -1.61 6.38 26.20
C ARG A 526 -0.49 6.38 25.15
N PRO A 527 -0.08 7.55 24.61
CA PRO A 527 1.09 7.61 23.74
C PRO A 527 2.35 7.17 24.53
N PRO A 528 3.34 6.56 23.86
CA PRO A 528 4.61 6.24 24.50
C PRO A 528 5.29 7.53 25.00
N PRO A 529 6.06 7.47 26.10
CA PRO A 529 6.70 8.65 26.66
C PRO A 529 7.68 9.25 25.63
N VAL A 530 7.51 10.54 25.33
CA VAL A 530 8.46 11.31 24.53
C VAL A 530 9.79 11.33 25.27
N LYS A 531 10.82 10.72 24.68
CA LYS A 531 12.19 10.88 25.15
C LYS A 531 12.63 12.31 24.81
N THR A 532 12.61 13.20 25.80
CA THR A 532 13.37 14.46 25.72
C THR A 532 14.85 14.12 25.51
N PRO A 533 15.57 14.82 24.61
CA PRO A 533 17.00 14.62 24.47
C PRO A 533 17.70 15.06 25.76
N THR A 534 18.33 14.13 26.46
CA THR A 534 19.33 14.47 27.48
C THR A 534 20.50 15.11 26.77
N TYR A 535 20.68 16.42 26.96
CA TYR A 535 21.95 17.08 26.70
C TYR A 535 23.01 16.37 27.57
N VAL A 536 24.03 15.82 26.93
CA VAL A 536 25.25 15.40 27.61
C VAL A 536 26.25 16.52 27.37
N GLU A 537 26.55 17.28 28.42
CA GLU A 537 27.73 18.13 28.46
C GLU A 537 28.94 17.23 28.72
N GLU A 538 29.66 16.85 27.67
CA GLU A 538 31.01 16.31 27.76
C GLU A 538 32.03 17.46 27.54
N PHE A 539 33.05 17.47 28.39
CA PHE A 539 34.22 18.37 28.36
C PHE A 539 35.36 17.74 27.55
#